data_AF-A0A3A8YWZ6-F1
#
_entry.id   AF-A0A3A8YWZ6-F1
#
_cell.length_a   1.000
_cell.length_b   1.000
_cell.length_c   1.000
_cell.angle_alpha   90.00
_cell.angle_beta   90.00
_cell.angle_gamma   90.00
#
_symmetry.space_group_name_H-M   'P 1'
#
loop_
_entity.id
_entity.type
_entity.pdbx_description
1 polymer ?
#
loop_
_entity_poly.entity_id
_entity_poly.type
_entity_poly.pdbx_seq_one_letter_code
_entity_poly.pdbx_strand_id
1 'polypeptide(L)'
;MNQYIELRRRWQQDFAALPIKYALSQEDLAKGMAEWGLEPTDTDKIIRTGAGAFYRKEDVPRLTEIRQRHEQELKDAIAADTTGDGFIFQMFYRELADHEFGFTMEYDETLAALGLTWEQVQADQRLSHGLKKAAHMFGVE
;
A
#
# COMPACT_ATOMS: atom_id res chain seq x y z
N MET A 1 15.33 6.62 13.83
CA MET A 1 14.00 6.00 13.70
C MET A 1 13.63 5.98 12.23
N ASN A 2 13.13 4.88 11.68
CA ASN A 2 12.73 4.81 10.26
C ASN A 2 11.30 5.39 10.12
N GLN A 3 11.20 6.60 9.56
CA GLN A 3 9.95 7.36 9.44
C GLN A 3 8.96 6.67 8.51
N TYR A 4 9.44 5.98 7.49
CA TYR A 4 8.59 5.20 6.58
C TYR A 4 7.91 4.02 7.29
N ILE A 5 8.64 3.30 8.13
CA ILE A 5 8.08 2.19 8.92
C ILE A 5 7.03 2.69 9.91
N GLU A 6 7.24 3.85 10.54
CA GLU A 6 6.24 4.45 11.44
C GLU A 6 4.98 4.86 10.70
N LEU A 7 5.12 5.44 9.51
CA LEU A 7 3.99 5.77 8.65
C LEU A 7 3.20 4.51 8.26
N ARG A 8 3.88 3.46 7.76
CA ARG A 8 3.24 2.18 7.44
C ARG A 8 2.55 1.52 8.63
N ARG A 9 3.11 1.64 9.84
CA ARG A 9 2.48 1.09 11.06
C ARG A 9 1.12 1.76 11.33
N ARG A 10 1.02 3.08 11.14
CA ARG A 10 -0.26 3.80 11.28
C ARG A 10 -1.25 3.35 10.21
N TRP A 11 -0.80 3.21 8.96
CA TRP A 11 -1.66 2.69 7.88
C TRP A 11 -2.16 1.27 8.15
N GLN A 12 -1.32 0.39 8.68
CA GLN A 12 -1.73 -0.95 9.07
C GLN A 12 -2.82 -0.94 10.14
N GLN A 13 -2.76 -0.02 11.10
CA GLN A 13 -3.81 0.14 12.11
C GLN A 13 -5.12 0.63 11.49
N ASP A 14 -5.05 1.56 10.54
CA ASP A 14 -6.22 2.03 9.80
C ASP A 14 -6.88 0.89 9.00
N PHE A 15 -6.08 0.10 8.29
CA PHE A 15 -6.56 -1.05 7.52
C PHE A 15 -7.13 -2.15 8.43
N ALA A 16 -6.49 -2.44 9.57
CA ALA A 16 -6.99 -3.42 10.52
C ALA A 16 -8.35 -3.01 11.15
N ALA A 17 -8.67 -1.72 11.14
CA ALA A 17 -9.95 -1.20 11.61
C ALA A 17 -11.04 -1.14 10.52
N LEU A 18 -10.72 -1.51 9.27
CA LEU A 18 -11.72 -1.56 8.20
C LEU A 18 -12.59 -2.82 8.32
N PRO A 19 -13.89 -2.73 7.98
CA PRO A 19 -14.80 -3.87 7.97
C PRO A 19 -14.58 -4.75 6.72
N ILE A 20 -13.34 -5.17 6.47
CA ILE A 20 -12.98 -6.10 5.39
C ILE A 20 -12.97 -7.52 5.96
N LYS A 21 -13.63 -8.43 5.25
CA LYS A 21 -13.65 -9.85 5.57
C LYS A 21 -13.03 -10.65 4.43
N TYR A 22 -12.69 -11.90 4.71
CA TYR A 22 -12.08 -12.82 3.76
C TYR A 22 -12.91 -14.09 3.67
N ALA A 23 -13.21 -14.52 2.45
CA ALA A 23 -13.93 -15.74 2.15
C ALA A 23 -13.22 -16.50 1.02
N LEU A 24 -12.77 -17.72 1.32
CA LEU A 24 -12.13 -18.62 0.36
C LEU A 24 -13.11 -19.68 -0.16
N SER A 25 -14.30 -19.76 0.43
CA SER A 25 -15.42 -20.60 0.02
C SER A 25 -16.74 -19.84 0.04
N GLN A 26 -17.80 -20.44 -0.53
CA GLN A 26 -19.15 -19.87 -0.42
C GLN A 26 -19.68 -19.92 1.02
N GLU A 27 -19.26 -20.91 1.81
CA GLU A 27 -19.64 -21.03 3.23
C GLU A 27 -19.05 -19.88 4.06
N ASP A 28 -17.77 -19.54 3.83
CA ASP A 28 -17.12 -18.40 4.49
C ASP A 28 -17.81 -17.09 4.12
N LEU A 29 -18.21 -16.94 2.86
CA LEU A 29 -18.93 -15.76 2.39
C LEU A 29 -20.27 -15.62 3.10
N ALA A 30 -21.06 -16.70 3.16
CA ALA A 30 -22.35 -16.71 3.85
C ALA A 30 -22.20 -16.39 5.35
N LYS A 31 -21.22 -16.97 6.03
CA LYS A 31 -20.93 -16.67 7.45
C LYS A 31 -20.58 -15.19 7.65
N GLY A 32 -19.67 -14.66 6.84
CA GLY A 32 -19.24 -13.28 6.97
C GLY A 32 -20.34 -12.27 6.62
N MET A 33 -21.22 -12.59 5.67
CA MET A 33 -22.44 -11.81 5.34
C MET A 33 -23.46 -11.85 6.48
N ALA A 34 -23.68 -13.02 7.09
CA ALA A 34 -24.63 -13.19 8.18
C ALA A 34 -24.25 -12.34 9.42
N GLU A 35 -22.96 -12.17 9.70
CA GLU A 35 -22.47 -11.26 10.76
C GLU A 35 -22.81 -9.78 10.49
N TRP A 36 -23.10 -9.40 9.25
CA TRP A 36 -23.63 -8.08 8.88
C TRP A 36 -25.16 -8.06 8.74
N GLY A 37 -25.83 -9.16 9.09
CA GLY A 37 -27.27 -9.32 8.91
C GLY A 37 -27.69 -9.40 7.44
N LEU A 38 -26.80 -9.84 6.55
CA LEU A 38 -27.06 -10.01 5.13
C LEU A 38 -27.32 -11.48 4.78
N GLU A 39 -28.19 -11.71 3.80
CA GLU A 39 -28.44 -13.03 3.24
C GLU A 39 -27.41 -13.37 2.15
N PRO A 40 -27.08 -14.64 1.88
CA PRO A 40 -26.15 -15.02 0.81
C PRO A 40 -26.56 -14.51 -0.59
N THR A 41 -27.84 -14.17 -0.78
CA THR A 41 -28.38 -13.61 -2.02
C THR A 41 -28.20 -12.09 -2.15
N ASP A 42 -27.86 -11.37 -1.07
CA ASP A 42 -27.61 -9.92 -1.03
C ASP A 42 -26.27 -9.51 -1.68
N THR A 43 -25.94 -10.13 -2.81
CA THR A 43 -24.67 -9.95 -3.50
C THR A 43 -24.47 -8.55 -4.07
N ASP A 44 -25.55 -7.77 -4.25
CA ASP A 44 -25.53 -6.39 -4.70
C ASP A 44 -25.11 -5.38 -3.61
N LYS A 45 -25.16 -5.80 -2.34
CA LYS A 45 -24.80 -4.99 -1.16
C LYS A 45 -23.33 -5.10 -0.77
N ILE A 46 -22.58 -6.02 -1.39
CA ILE A 46 -21.16 -6.24 -1.11
C ILE A 46 -20.30 -5.99 -2.35
N ILE A 47 -19.03 -5.71 -2.11
CA ILE A 47 -17.99 -5.69 -3.14
C ILE A 47 -17.01 -6.81 -2.81
N ARG A 48 -16.72 -7.66 -3.79
CA ARG A 48 -15.70 -8.70 -3.71
C ARG A 48 -14.46 -8.22 -4.46
N THR A 49 -13.30 -8.39 -3.86
CA THR A 49 -12.00 -8.04 -4.43
C THR A 49 -11.15 -9.30 -4.63
N GLY A 50 -9.92 -9.12 -5.10
CA GLY A 50 -8.95 -10.20 -5.18
C GLY A 50 -8.63 -10.83 -3.82
N ALA A 51 -7.98 -12.00 -3.85
CA ALA A 51 -7.54 -12.76 -2.67
C ALA A 51 -8.66 -13.13 -1.66
N GLY A 52 -9.92 -13.19 -2.12
CA GLY A 52 -11.06 -13.56 -1.28
C GLY A 52 -11.57 -12.45 -0.36
N ALA A 53 -11.02 -11.25 -0.44
CA ALA A 53 -11.50 -10.12 0.36
C ALA A 53 -12.87 -9.61 -0.12
N PHE A 54 -13.70 -9.18 0.82
CA PHE A 54 -14.98 -8.52 0.55
C PHE A 54 -15.37 -7.57 1.67
N TYR A 55 -16.19 -6.56 1.34
CA TYR A 55 -16.69 -5.55 2.27
C TYR A 55 -18.06 -5.04 1.78
N ARG A 56 -18.80 -4.34 2.65
CA ARG A 56 -20.11 -3.80 2.28
C ARG A 56 -19.93 -2.59 1.37
N LYS A 57 -20.83 -2.45 0.39
CA LYS A 57 -20.83 -1.32 -0.54
C LYS A 57 -21.00 0.02 0.18
N GLU A 58 -21.70 0.05 1.31
CA GLU A 58 -21.85 1.24 2.15
C GLU A 58 -20.54 1.69 2.81
N ASP A 59 -19.54 0.81 2.96
CA ASP A 59 -18.25 1.15 3.56
C ASP A 59 -17.29 1.82 2.56
N VAL A 60 -17.61 1.85 1.27
CA VAL A 60 -16.76 2.44 0.20
C VAL A 60 -16.29 3.86 0.52
N PRO A 61 -17.12 4.79 1.02
CA PRO A 61 -16.65 6.13 1.35
C PRO A 61 -15.52 6.13 2.40
N ARG A 62 -15.64 5.28 3.44
CA ARG A 62 -14.62 5.15 4.49
C ARG A 62 -13.31 4.57 3.96
N LEU A 63 -13.39 3.53 3.11
CA LEU A 63 -12.21 2.95 2.47
C LEU A 63 -11.52 3.98 1.57
N THR A 64 -12.30 4.76 0.83
CA THR A 64 -11.81 5.82 -0.06
C THR A 64 -11.11 6.92 0.73
N GLU A 65 -11.70 7.38 1.84
CA GLU A 65 -11.11 8.39 2.72
C GLU A 65 -9.76 7.94 3.30
N ILE A 66 -9.69 6.71 3.82
CA ILE A 66 -8.44 6.15 4.35
C ILE A 66 -7.37 6.08 3.26
N ARG A 67 -7.71 5.57 2.08
CA ARG A 67 -6.78 5.48 0.95
C ARG A 67 -6.26 6.87 0.55
N GLN A 68 -7.15 7.85 0.39
CA GLN A 68 -6.78 9.21 0.03
C GLN A 68 -5.86 9.86 1.08
N ARG A 69 -6.16 9.63 2.36
CA ARG A 69 -5.28 10.11 3.44
C ARG A 69 -3.90 9.46 3.38
N HIS A 70 -3.82 8.14 3.18
CA HIS A 70 -2.52 7.44 3.05
C HIS A 70 -1.72 7.98 1.86
N GLU A 71 -2.36 8.14 0.71
CA GLU A 71 -1.72 8.75 -0.48
C GLU A 71 -1.21 10.17 -0.19
N GLN A 72 -1.97 10.98 0.55
CA GLN A 72 -1.56 12.33 0.91
C GLN A 72 -0.40 12.33 1.92
N GLU A 73 -0.47 11.50 2.96
CA GLU A 73 0.60 11.38 3.95
C GLU A 73 1.92 10.92 3.32
N LEU A 74 1.87 10.03 2.32
CA LEU A 74 3.04 9.64 1.52
C LEU A 74 3.61 10.82 0.76
N LYS A 75 2.76 11.55 0.02
CA LYS A 75 3.17 12.72 -0.76
C LYS A 75 3.78 13.80 0.12
N ASP A 76 3.18 14.07 1.28
CA ASP A 76 3.67 15.07 2.22
C ASP A 76 5.03 14.68 2.80
N ALA A 77 5.22 13.39 3.13
CA ALA A 77 6.49 12.89 3.65
C ALA A 77 7.60 12.90 2.58
N ILE A 78 7.27 12.56 1.32
CA ILE A 78 8.18 12.73 0.18
C ILE A 78 8.53 14.22 -0.01
N ALA A 79 7.54 15.11 0.03
CA ALA A 79 7.74 16.54 -0.16
C ALA A 79 8.64 17.16 0.92
N ALA A 80 8.53 16.68 2.16
CA ALA A 80 9.33 17.13 3.30
C ALA A 80 10.81 16.70 3.23
N ASP A 81 11.12 15.62 2.52
CA ASP A 81 12.50 15.20 2.27
C ASP A 81 13.07 15.97 1.06
N THR A 82 13.89 16.97 1.34
CA THR A 82 14.48 17.83 0.30
C THR A 82 15.77 17.27 -0.29
N THR A 83 16.36 16.22 0.28
CA THR A 83 17.65 15.67 -0.20
C THR A 83 17.52 14.29 -0.81
N GLY A 84 16.53 13.50 -0.38
CA GLY A 84 16.39 12.11 -0.76
C GLY A 84 17.13 11.14 0.18
N ASP A 85 17.87 11.64 1.17
CA ASP A 85 18.62 10.80 2.13
C ASP A 85 17.82 10.34 3.33
N GLY A 86 16.66 10.97 3.56
CA GLY A 86 15.80 10.74 4.72
C GLY A 86 14.67 9.78 4.40
N PHE A 87 13.45 10.29 4.43
CA PHE A 87 12.23 9.52 4.20
C PHE A 87 12.25 8.80 2.84
N ILE A 88 12.70 9.46 1.76
CA ILE A 88 12.67 8.89 0.40
C ILE A 88 13.60 7.67 0.32
N PHE A 89 14.83 7.76 0.82
CA PHE A 89 15.75 6.62 0.89
C PHE A 89 15.14 5.48 1.74
N GLN A 90 14.58 5.79 2.91
CA GLN A 90 13.99 4.78 3.80
C GLN A 90 12.79 4.08 3.17
N MET A 91 11.98 4.83 2.43
CA MET A 91 10.83 4.35 1.65
C MET A 91 11.29 3.38 0.56
N PHE A 92 12.19 3.79 -0.33
CA PHE A 92 12.69 2.90 -1.39
C PHE A 92 13.41 1.69 -0.84
N TYR A 93 14.29 1.85 0.16
CA TYR A 93 14.99 0.72 0.76
C TYR A 93 14.04 -0.33 1.30
N ARG A 94 12.94 0.10 1.95
CA ARG A 94 11.95 -0.83 2.48
C ARG A 94 11.13 -1.51 1.38
N GLU A 95 10.63 -0.76 0.41
CA GLU A 95 9.82 -1.35 -0.67
C GLU A 95 10.64 -2.25 -1.58
N LEU A 96 11.88 -1.89 -1.90
CA LEU A 96 12.80 -2.78 -2.64
C LEU A 96 13.03 -4.09 -1.88
N ALA A 97 13.16 -4.05 -0.55
CA ALA A 97 13.27 -5.26 0.26
C ALA A 97 11.98 -6.09 0.24
N ASP A 98 10.81 -5.44 0.31
CA ASP A 98 9.49 -6.11 0.32
C ASP A 98 9.14 -6.75 -1.02
N HIS A 99 9.64 -6.19 -2.12
CA HIS A 99 9.46 -6.67 -3.49
C HIS A 99 10.68 -7.46 -4.00
N GLU A 100 11.49 -7.98 -3.07
CA GLU A 100 12.58 -8.92 -3.36
C GLU A 100 13.58 -8.41 -4.42
N PHE A 101 13.81 -7.10 -4.48
CA PHE A 101 14.66 -6.45 -5.48
C PHE A 101 16.07 -7.05 -5.55
N GLY A 102 16.63 -7.49 -4.43
CA GLY A 102 17.93 -8.17 -4.41
C GLY A 102 17.99 -9.47 -5.24
N PHE A 103 16.84 -10.04 -5.59
CA PHE A 103 16.71 -11.20 -6.47
C PHE A 103 16.13 -10.83 -7.84
N THR A 104 15.10 -9.99 -7.87
CA THR A 104 14.41 -9.63 -9.11
C THR A 104 15.19 -8.61 -9.93
N MET A 105 15.86 -7.67 -9.27
CA MET A 105 16.45 -6.45 -9.85
C MET A 105 15.44 -5.61 -10.66
N GLU A 106 14.15 -5.76 -10.37
CA GLU A 106 13.05 -5.07 -11.06
C GLU A 106 12.40 -4.01 -10.15
N TYR A 107 12.17 -2.82 -10.68
CA TYR A 107 11.60 -1.69 -9.93
C TYR A 107 10.08 -1.61 -10.00
N ASP A 108 9.45 -2.31 -10.96
CA ASP A 108 8.05 -2.11 -11.33
C ASP A 108 7.08 -2.31 -10.15
N GLU A 109 7.23 -3.38 -9.37
CA GLU A 109 6.36 -3.63 -8.23
C GLU A 109 6.56 -2.60 -7.11
N THR A 110 7.81 -2.20 -6.86
CA THR A 110 8.15 -1.16 -5.87
C THR A 110 7.50 0.17 -6.25
N LEU A 111 7.61 0.58 -7.52
CA LEU A 111 7.04 1.85 -7.97
C LEU A 111 5.50 1.80 -7.99
N ALA A 112 4.92 0.67 -8.40
CA ALA A 112 3.48 0.46 -8.35
C ALA A 112 2.93 0.54 -6.91
N ALA A 113 3.61 -0.07 -5.93
CA ALA A 113 3.22 -0.01 -4.52
C ALA A 113 3.25 1.43 -3.97
N LEU A 114 4.19 2.25 -4.44
CA LEU A 114 4.33 3.66 -4.05
C LEU A 114 3.45 4.62 -4.87
N GLY A 115 2.74 4.12 -5.88
CA GLY A 115 1.96 4.96 -6.79
C GLY A 115 2.81 5.92 -7.62
N LEU A 116 4.06 5.55 -7.89
CA LEU A 116 5.03 6.32 -8.68
C LEU A 116 5.22 5.68 -10.05
N THR A 117 5.51 6.49 -11.05
CA THR A 117 6.04 6.02 -12.35
C THR A 117 7.54 6.21 -12.42
N TRP A 118 8.21 5.46 -13.29
CA TRP A 118 9.63 5.62 -13.54
C TRP A 118 9.98 7.06 -13.96
N GLU A 119 9.15 7.67 -14.82
CA GLU A 119 9.31 9.04 -15.29
C GLU A 119 9.24 10.05 -14.14
N GLN A 120 8.31 9.87 -13.19
CA GLN A 120 8.21 10.73 -12.01
C GLN A 120 9.46 10.64 -11.14
N VAL A 121 10.00 9.43 -10.95
CA VAL A 121 11.23 9.21 -10.18
C VAL A 121 12.44 9.83 -10.87
N GLN A 122 12.55 9.72 -12.19
CA GLN A 122 13.65 10.33 -12.94
C GLN A 122 13.56 11.86 -13.01
N ALA A 123 12.34 12.41 -13.04
CA ALA A 123 12.12 13.85 -13.09
C ALA A 123 12.42 14.57 -11.76
N ASP A 124 12.28 13.88 -10.62
CA ASP A 124 12.62 14.43 -9.30
C ASP A 124 14.01 13.94 -8.85
N GLN A 125 14.98 14.87 -8.79
CA GLN A 125 16.36 14.56 -8.39
C GLN A 125 16.45 13.89 -7.01
N ARG A 126 15.54 14.21 -6.09
CA ARG A 126 15.50 13.66 -4.73
C ARG A 126 15.03 12.21 -4.75
N LEU A 127 13.99 11.91 -5.55
CA LEU A 127 13.51 10.54 -5.75
C LEU A 127 14.57 9.68 -6.44
N SER A 128 15.18 10.19 -7.52
CA SER A 128 16.25 9.49 -8.23
C SER A 128 17.45 9.20 -7.31
N HIS A 129 17.87 10.19 -6.51
CA HIS A 129 18.96 10.04 -5.53
C HIS A 129 18.62 8.98 -4.46
N GLY A 130 17.46 9.09 -3.83
CA GLY A 130 17.03 8.14 -2.81
C GLY A 130 16.86 6.71 -3.33
N LEU A 131 16.33 6.54 -4.55
CA LEU A 131 16.20 5.23 -5.18
C LEU A 131 17.56 4.59 -5.47
N LYS A 132 18.50 5.33 -6.10
CA LYS A 132 19.85 4.82 -6.37
C LYS A 132 20.56 4.42 -5.10
N LYS A 133 20.52 5.29 -4.08
CA LYS A 133 21.10 5.00 -2.77
C LYS A 133 20.52 3.75 -2.14
N ALA A 134 19.20 3.54 -2.27
CA ALA A 134 18.54 2.34 -1.78
C ALA A 134 18.97 1.08 -2.57
N ALA A 135 19.02 1.15 -3.90
CA ALA A 135 19.44 0.05 -4.77
C ALA A 135 20.91 -0.38 -4.52
N HIS A 136 21.81 0.57 -4.22
CA HIS A 136 23.19 0.26 -3.87
C HIS A 136 23.31 -0.61 -2.61
N MET A 137 22.34 -0.55 -1.70
CA MET A 137 22.30 -1.43 -0.52
C MET A 137 22.08 -2.91 -0.88
N PHE A 138 21.64 -3.18 -2.10
CA PHE A 138 21.43 -4.53 -2.65
C PHE A 138 22.52 -4.94 -3.65
N GLY A 139 23.61 -4.16 -3.78
CA GLY A 139 24.75 -4.50 -4.63
C GLY A 139 24.63 -4.07 -6.10
N VAL A 140 23.69 -3.18 -6.42
CA VAL A 140 23.61 -2.53 -7.73
C VAL A 140 24.60 -1.36 -7.78
N GLU A 141 25.43 -1.31 -8.83
CA GLU A 141 26.41 -0.23 -9.08
C GLU A 141 25.81 1.01 -9.76
#